data_AF-A0A7X3FJC3-F1
#
_entry.id   AF-A0A7X3FJC3-F1
#
_cell.length_a   1.000
_cell.length_b   1.000
_cell.length_c   1.000
_cell.angle_alpha   90.00
_cell.angle_beta   90.00
_cell.angle_gamma   90.00
#
_symmetry.space_group_name_H-M   'P 1'
#
loop_
_entity.id
_entity.type
_entity.pdbx_description
1 polymer ?
#
loop_
_entity_poly.entity_id
_entity_poly.type
_entity_poly.pdbx_seq_one_letter_code
_entity_poly.pdbx_strand_id
1 'polypeptide(L)' 'MKIGDKVKHRKNKHWGKGEIERLSKSGLSARVIWGERFGLHRAWRNKCRIENLELCAEG' A
#
# COMPACT_ATOMS: atom_id res chain seq x y z
N MET A 1 -9.74 -1.66 -5.35
CA MET A 1 -8.78 -2.07 -4.30
C MET A 1 -9.52 -2.83 -3.21
N LYS A 2 -8.97 -3.97 -2.77
CA LYS A 2 -9.45 -4.82 -1.68
C LYS A 2 -8.31 -5.14 -0.71
N ILE A 3 -8.65 -5.68 0.46
CA ILE A 3 -7.66 -6.20 1.40
C ILE A 3 -6.86 -7.32 0.73
N GLY A 4 -5.54 -7.30 0.88
CA GLY A 4 -4.59 -8.21 0.21
C GLY A 4 -4.09 -7.72 -1.15
N ASP A 5 -4.66 -6.65 -1.72
CA ASP A 5 -4.14 -6.11 -2.98
C ASP A 5 -2.75 -5.50 -2.79
N LYS A 6 -1.86 -5.80 -3.74
CA LYS A 6 -0.54 -5.17 -3.84
C LYS A 6 -0.67 -3.80 -4.48
N VAL A 7 -0.20 -2.80 -3.75
CA VAL A 7 -0.26 -1.40 -4.15
C VAL A 7 1.13 -0.80 -4.19
N LYS A 8 1.30 0.20 -5.06
CA LYS A 8 2.46 1.07 -5.10
C LYS A 8 2.01 2.49 -4.77
N HIS A 9 2.85 3.22 -4.06
CA HIS A 9 2.64 4.64 -3.77
C HIS A 9 3.91 5.40 -4.08
N ARG A 10 3.77 6.51 -4.78
CA ARG A 10 4.87 7.42 -5.07
C ARG A 10 4.97 8.46 -3.96
N LYS A 11 5.93 8.29 -3.05
CA LYS A 11 6.24 9.31 -2.04
C LYS A 11 7.63 9.89 -2.32
N ASN A 12 7.73 11.19 -2.54
CA ASN A 12 8.99 11.92 -2.69
C ASN A 12 9.98 11.24 -3.68
N LYS A 13 9.54 11.05 -4.92
CA LYS A 13 10.29 10.40 -6.02
C LYS A 13 10.64 8.91 -5.82
N HIS A 14 10.29 8.30 -4.69
CA HIS A 14 10.47 6.87 -4.45
C HIS A 14 9.13 6.13 -4.53
N TRP A 15 9.12 4.99 -5.22
CA TRP A 15 7.97 4.08 -5.25
C TRP A 15 8.09 3.09 -4.10
N GLY A 16 7.23 3.22 -3.10
CA GLY A 16 7.05 2.20 -2.07
C GLY A 16 6.05 1.16 -2.57
N LYS A 17 6.38 -0.13 -2.46
CA LYS A 17 5.44 -1.23 -2.65
C LYS A 17 4.91 -1.68 -1.29
N GLY A 18 3.63 -2.01 -1.24
CA GLY A 18 2.97 -2.46 -0.03
C GLY A 18 1.71 -3.27 -0.32
N GLU A 19 1.07 -3.73 0.73
CA GLU A 19 -0.16 -4.53 0.66
C GLU A 19 -1.23 -3.91 1.56
N ILE A 20 -2.47 -3.87 1.06
CA ILE A 20 -3.60 -3.34 1.82
C ILE A 20 -3.97 -4.33 2.91
N GLU A 21 -3.71 -3.98 4.17
CA GLU A 21 -4.09 -4.77 5.35
C GLU A 21 -5.53 -4.47 5.79
N ARG A 22 -5.97 -3.22 5.64
CA ARG A 22 -7.31 -2.79 6.08
C ARG A 22 -7.83 -1.63 5.24
N LEU A 23 -9.14 -1.61 4.99
CA LEU A 23 -9.85 -0.49 4.36
C LEU A 23 -10.69 0.27 5.40
N SER A 24 -10.83 1.59 5.25
CA SER A 24 -11.78 2.36 6.06
C SER A 24 -13.22 2.05 5.65
N LYS A 25 -14.18 2.17 6.58
CA LYS A 25 -15.62 1.98 6.29
C LYS A 25 -16.13 2.88 5.16
N SER A 26 -15.56 4.07 5.00
CA SER A 26 -15.87 5.00 3.91
C SER A 26 -15.22 4.66 2.56
N GLY A 27 -14.30 3.69 2.51
CA GLY A 27 -13.55 3.37 1.29
C GLY A 27 -12.56 4.45 0.83
N LEU A 28 -12.39 5.56 1.56
CA LEU A 28 -11.51 6.66 1.14
C LEU A 28 -10.04 6.46 1.52
N SER A 29 -9.76 5.55 2.46
CA SER A 29 -8.41 5.32 2.95
C SER A 29 -8.13 3.84 3.23
N ALA A 30 -6.87 3.46 3.08
CA ALA A 30 -6.37 2.13 3.35
C ALA A 30 -5.21 2.20 4.33
N ARG A 31 -5.10 1.23 5.24
CA ARG A 31 -3.87 0.94 5.95
C ARG A 31 -3.07 -0.02 5.10
N VAL A 32 -1.89 0.44 4.70
CA VAL A 32 -0.97 -0.32 3.86
C VAL A 32 0.23 -0.69 4.69
N ILE A 33 0.61 -1.96 4.64
CA ILE A 33 1.89 -2.42 5.14
C ILE A 33 2.89 -2.18 4.00
N TRP A 34 3.69 -1.14 4.18
CA TRP A 34 4.89 -0.90 3.40
C TRP A 34 6.00 -1.74 3.97
N GLY A 35 6.93 -2.18 3.14
CA GLY A 35 7.92 -3.14 3.57
C GLY A 35 7.53 -4.49 3.02
N GLU A 36 8.32 -4.81 2.03
CA GLU A 36 8.70 -6.13 1.64
C GLU A 36 8.33 -7.26 2.65
N ARG A 37 7.28 -8.05 2.41
CA ARG A 37 7.38 -9.55 2.45
C ARG A 37 8.51 -10.09 1.51
N PHE A 38 9.51 -9.26 1.19
CA PHE A 38 10.49 -9.32 0.10
C PHE A 38 11.93 -8.99 0.62
N GLY A 39 12.23 -9.08 1.93
CA GLY A 39 13.62 -9.02 2.44
C GLY A 39 14.11 -7.78 3.22
N LEU A 40 13.24 -7.00 3.89
CA LEU A 40 13.67 -5.87 4.74
C LEU A 40 13.35 -6.08 6.23
N HIS A 41 14.32 -5.83 7.12
CA HIS A 41 14.23 -5.91 8.58
C HIS A 41 13.14 -5.02 9.24
N ARG A 42 12.42 -4.17 8.49
CA ARG A 42 11.47 -3.18 9.05
C ARG A 42 10.28 -2.94 8.11
N ALA A 43 9.15 -3.59 8.39
CA ALA A 43 7.87 -3.25 7.78
C ALA A 43 7.28 -1.99 8.44
N TRP A 44 6.79 -1.05 7.62
CA TRP A 44 6.19 0.22 8.04
C TRP A 44 4.71 0.25 7.69
N ARG A 45 3.86 0.41 8.69
CA ARG A 45 2.41 0.55 8.47
C ARG A 45 2.05 2.01 8.34
N ASN A 46 1.40 2.40 7.26
CA ASN A 46 0.91 3.75 7.10
C ASN A 46 -0.52 3.78 6.55
N LYS A 47 -1.29 4.77 6.99
CA LYS A 47 -2.62 5.04 6.44
C LYS A 47 -2.45 5.97 5.24
N CYS A 48 -2.91 5.53 4.08
CA CYS A 48 -2.86 6.27 2.84
C CYS A 48 -4.28 6.46 2.28
N ARG A 49 -4.52 7.57 1.57
CA ARG A 49 -5.76 7.74 0.80
C ARG A 49 -5.72 6.80 -0.40
N ILE A 50 -6.84 6.16 -0.72
CA ILE A 50 -6.89 5.16 -1.80
C ILE A 50 -6.60 5.82 -3.15
N GLU A 51 -7.00 7.07 -3.35
CA GLU A 51 -6.72 7.81 -4.59
C GLU A 51 -5.22 7.98 -4.89
N ASN A 52 -4.37 7.93 -3.86
CA ASN A 52 -2.92 8.02 -4.02
C ASN A 52 -2.26 6.64 -4.18
N LEU A 53 -3.03 5.56 -4.05
CA LEU A 53 -2.52 4.20 -4.22
C LEU A 53 -2.83 3.74 -5.65
N GLU A 54 -1.82 3.21 -6.31
CA GLU A 54 -1.99 2.51 -7.58
C GLU A 54 -1.87 1.01 -7.35
N LEU A 55 -2.70 0.22 -8.03
CA LEU A 55 -2.48 -1.23 -8.07
C LEU A 55 -1.19 -1.51 -8.84
N CYS A 56 -0.39 -2.46 -8.35
CA CYS A 56 0.66 -3.07 -9.15
C CYS A 56 -0.06 -3.93 -10.21
N ALA A 57 -0.25 -3.40 -11.43
CA ALA A 57 -0.83 -4.16 -12.53
C ALA A 57 -0.02 -5.44 -12.74
N GLU A 58 -0.68 -6.59 -12.79
CA GLU A 58 -0.04 -7.87 -13.10
C GLU A 58 0.33 -7.88 -14.59
N GLY A 59 1.63 -7.81 -14.84
CA GLY A 59 2.30 -8.01 -16.13
C GLY A 59 3.70 -8.54 -15.85
#